data_AF-A0A4Y9N769-F1
#
_entry.id   AF-A0A4Y9N769-F1
#
_cell.length_a   1.000
_cell.length_b   1.000
_cell.length_c   1.000
_cell.angle_alpha   90.00
_cell.angle_beta   90.00
_cell.angle_gamma   90.00
#
_symmetry.space_group_name_H-M   'P 1'
#
loop_
_entity.id
_entity.type
_entity.pdbx_description
1 polymer ?
#
loop_
_entity_poly.entity_id
_entity_poly.type
_entity_poly.pdbx_seq_one_letter_code
_entity_poly.pdbx_strand_id
1 'polypeptide(L)'
;MSERPPSRYWPSIRVADWADTRDTLQLYTQVIGKVRMANTALSNHWWNVPLYVTARGLTTSLMPHPTGPSFQVDLLAHRLEVLTADGRTGTLPLGPRAVADFHADVLRLLDGLDVGTDIWPVPVEIPG
;
A
#
# COMPACT_ATOMS: atom_id res chain seq x y z
N MET A 1 21.19 -24.91 -20.51
CA MET A 1 20.84 -23.75 -19.65
C MET A 1 21.20 -24.15 -18.23
N SER A 2 22.26 -23.59 -17.65
CA SER A 2 22.78 -24.01 -16.34
C SER A 2 21.98 -23.33 -15.23
N GLU A 3 21.34 -24.12 -14.36
CA GLU A 3 20.65 -23.62 -13.17
C GLU A 3 21.68 -23.04 -12.19
N ARG A 4 21.46 -21.78 -11.78
CA ARG A 4 22.29 -21.10 -10.78
C ARG A 4 21.95 -21.70 -9.40
N PRO A 5 22.94 -22.11 -8.57
CA PRO A 5 22.65 -22.65 -7.25
C PRO A 5 21.85 -21.63 -6.43
N PRO A 6 20.87 -22.07 -5.61
CA PRO A 6 20.07 -21.17 -4.81
C PRO A 6 21.00 -20.33 -3.93
N SER A 7 20.79 -19.01 -3.90
CA SER A 7 21.53 -18.17 -2.96
C SER A 7 21.20 -18.68 -1.56
N ARG A 8 22.23 -18.92 -0.73
CA ARG A 8 22.07 -19.49 0.62
C ARG A 8 21.25 -18.60 1.57
N TYR A 9 20.84 -17.42 1.10
CA TYR A 9 20.22 -16.36 1.88
C TYR A 9 18.77 -16.06 1.48
N TRP A 10 18.30 -16.49 0.30
CA TRP A 10 16.94 -16.18 -0.14
C TRP A 10 16.14 -17.46 -0.43
N PRO A 11 14.98 -17.65 0.21
CA PRO A 11 14.11 -18.77 -0.11
C PRO A 11 13.63 -18.66 -1.57
N SER A 12 13.35 -19.80 -2.19
CA SER A 12 12.66 -19.83 -3.48
C SER A 12 11.24 -19.30 -3.30
N ILE A 13 10.87 -18.25 -4.03
CA ILE A 13 9.52 -17.67 -4.06
C ILE A 13 8.99 -17.82 -5.49
N ARG A 14 8.56 -19.03 -5.85
CA ARG A 14 7.98 -19.30 -7.18
C ARG A 14 6.63 -18.62 -7.28
N VAL A 15 6.43 -17.76 -8.27
CA VAL A 15 5.18 -17.00 -8.48
C VAL A 15 3.93 -17.90 -8.50
N ALA A 16 4.04 -19.09 -9.08
CA ALA A 16 2.94 -20.05 -9.13
C ALA A 16 2.44 -20.50 -7.74
N ASP A 17 3.29 -20.45 -6.71
CA ASP A 17 2.95 -20.96 -5.37
C ASP A 17 2.15 -19.93 -4.55
N TRP A 18 2.01 -18.68 -5.03
CA TRP A 18 1.36 -17.59 -4.28
C TRP A 18 0.62 -16.59 -5.18
N ALA A 19 0.17 -17.01 -6.37
CA ALA A 19 -0.48 -16.14 -7.35
C ALA A 19 -1.67 -15.38 -6.76
N ASP A 20 -2.58 -16.05 -6.05
CA ASP A 20 -3.76 -15.41 -5.43
C ASP A 20 -3.37 -14.34 -4.39
N THR A 21 -2.31 -14.62 -3.62
CA THR A 21 -1.78 -13.68 -2.64
C THR A 21 -1.12 -12.48 -3.32
N ARG A 22 -0.35 -12.72 -4.41
CA ARG A 22 0.24 -11.68 -5.24
C ARG A 22 -0.83 -10.75 -5.77
N ASP A 23 -1.88 -11.31 -6.36
CA ASP A 23 -2.91 -10.56 -7.05
C ASP A 23 -3.73 -9.72 -6.07
N THR A 24 -4.07 -10.31 -4.91
CA THR A 24 -4.73 -9.56 -3.83
C THR A 24 -3.84 -8.44 -3.29
N LEU A 25 -2.57 -8.74 -2.99
CA LEU A 25 -1.62 -7.75 -2.48
C LEU A 25 -1.38 -6.62 -3.48
N GLN A 26 -1.32 -6.94 -4.78
CA GLN A 26 -1.20 -5.94 -5.85
C GLN A 26 -2.41 -5.00 -5.88
N LEU A 27 -3.63 -5.52 -5.71
CA LEU A 27 -4.82 -4.66 -5.63
C LEU A 27 -4.81 -3.80 -4.36
N TYR A 28 -4.29 -4.32 -3.24
CA TYR A 28 -4.10 -3.51 -2.02
C TYR A 28 -3.08 -2.40 -2.22
N THR A 29 -1.94 -2.67 -2.88
CA THR A 29 -0.94 -1.64 -3.17
C THR A 29 -1.49 -0.58 -4.13
N GLN A 30 -2.38 -0.93 -5.05
CA GLN A 30 -3.09 0.05 -5.89
C GLN A 30 -3.97 1.00 -5.07
N VAL A 31 -4.71 0.49 -4.07
CA VAL A 31 -5.50 1.35 -3.17
C VAL A 31 -4.60 2.37 -2.46
N ILE A 32 -3.45 1.94 -1.94
CA ILE A 32 -2.51 2.84 -1.25
C ILE A 32 -1.79 3.78 -2.23
N GLY A 33 -1.51 3.32 -3.45
CA GLY A 33 -1.01 4.17 -4.53
C GLY A 33 -1.96 5.32 -4.83
N LYS A 34 -3.28 5.08 -4.85
CA LYS A 34 -4.28 6.13 -5.03
C LYS A 34 -4.33 7.12 -3.86
N VAL A 35 -4.21 6.64 -2.61
CA VAL A 35 -4.11 7.51 -1.43
C VAL A 35 -2.90 8.44 -1.55
N ARG A 36 -1.75 7.88 -1.92
CA ARG A 36 -0.52 8.64 -2.13
C ARG A 36 -0.64 9.65 -3.27
N MET A 37 -1.28 9.25 -4.35
CA MET A 37 -1.53 10.10 -5.50
C MET A 37 -2.39 11.33 -5.16
N ALA A 38 -3.43 11.14 -4.33
CA ALA A 38 -4.30 12.23 -3.89
C ALA A 38 -3.60 13.20 -2.92
N ASN A 39 -2.62 12.72 -2.16
CA ASN A 39 -1.93 13.50 -1.11
C ASN A 39 -0.54 14.01 -1.50
N THR A 40 -0.07 13.82 -2.74
CA THR A 40 1.24 14.33 -3.16
C THR A 40 1.10 15.28 -4.34
N ALA A 41 1.92 16.33 -4.36
CA ALA A 41 1.94 17.27 -5.49
C ALA A 41 2.20 16.50 -6.80
N LEU A 42 1.42 16.82 -7.84
CA LEU A 42 1.61 16.26 -9.18
C LEU A 42 3.03 16.60 -9.66
N SER A 43 3.89 15.58 -9.72
CA SER A 43 5.20 15.67 -10.34
C SER A 43 5.16 14.98 -11.70
N ASN A 44 5.92 15.48 -12.67
CA ASN A 44 5.94 14.95 -14.03
C ASN A 44 6.07 13.41 -14.05
N HIS A 45 5.20 12.76 -14.83
CA HIS A 45 5.13 11.31 -15.04
C HIS A 45 4.77 10.44 -13.81
N TRP A 46 4.11 10.96 -12.78
CA TRP A 46 3.62 10.17 -11.62
C TRP A 46 4.73 9.42 -10.84
N TRP A 47 6.00 9.81 -11.02
CA TRP A 47 7.15 9.21 -10.34
C TRP A 47 7.12 9.36 -8.81
N ASN A 48 6.23 10.22 -8.31
CA ASN A 48 5.94 10.45 -6.91
C ASN A 48 4.95 9.44 -6.29
N VAL A 49 4.43 8.46 -7.06
CA VAL A 49 3.43 7.48 -6.58
C VAL A 49 3.97 6.05 -6.28
N PRO A 50 5.28 5.70 -6.34
CA PRO A 50 5.68 4.35 -6.00
C PRO A 50 5.54 4.09 -4.49
N LEU A 51 5.37 2.84 -4.09
CA LEU A 51 5.69 2.43 -2.73
C LEU A 51 7.19 2.11 -2.68
N TYR A 52 7.89 2.62 -1.66
CA TYR A 52 9.31 2.39 -1.48
C TYR A 52 9.55 1.11 -0.69
N VAL A 53 10.47 0.28 -1.17
CA VAL A 53 10.91 -0.92 -0.45
C VAL A 53 11.88 -0.52 0.66
N THR A 54 11.65 -1.08 1.84
CA THR A 54 12.55 -1.01 2.99
C THR A 54 12.88 -2.42 3.47
N ALA A 55 13.81 -2.56 4.41
CA ALA A 55 14.09 -3.84 5.06
C ALA A 55 12.87 -4.43 5.83
N ARG A 56 11.82 -3.62 6.08
CA ARG A 56 10.63 -4.04 6.83
C ARG A 56 9.41 -4.32 5.97
N GLY A 57 9.36 -3.80 4.74
CA GLY A 57 8.17 -3.83 3.89
C GLY A 57 8.11 -2.66 2.93
N LEU A 58 6.90 -2.22 2.59
CA LEU A 58 6.62 -1.12 1.66
C LEU A 58 6.18 0.14 2.41
N THR A 59 6.59 1.33 1.96
CA THR A 59 6.20 2.62 2.58
C THR A 59 5.84 3.69 1.54
N THR A 60 4.96 4.62 1.89
CA THR A 60 4.61 5.80 1.07
C THR A 60 5.52 7.00 1.27
N SER A 61 6.49 6.98 2.19
CA SER A 61 7.10 8.20 2.76
C SER A 61 6.06 9.17 3.36
N LEU A 62 6.53 10.29 3.93
CA LEU A 62 5.64 11.30 4.53
C LEU A 62 4.87 12.05 3.44
N MET A 63 3.54 11.96 3.50
CA MET A 63 2.60 12.62 2.61
C MET A 63 1.96 13.81 3.36
N PRO A 64 1.84 15.00 2.74
CA PRO A 64 1.05 16.09 3.31
C PRO A 64 -0.45 15.77 3.23
N HIS A 65 -1.24 16.31 4.15
CA HIS A 65 -2.70 16.31 4.08
C HIS A 65 -3.19 17.78 4.03
N PRO A 66 -4.24 18.13 3.25
CA PRO A 66 -4.66 19.53 3.06
C PRO A 66 -5.11 20.25 4.34
N THR A 67 -5.73 19.53 5.27
CA THR A 67 -6.33 20.10 6.51
C THR A 67 -5.91 19.38 7.78
N GLY A 68 -5.23 18.25 7.63
CA GLY A 68 -4.87 17.33 8.72
C GLY A 68 -3.35 17.23 8.87
N PRO A 69 -2.86 16.39 9.78
CA PRO A 69 -1.42 16.16 9.89
C PRO A 69 -0.88 15.47 8.64
N SER A 70 0.39 15.72 8.31
CA SER A 70 1.10 14.84 7.39
C SER A 70 1.13 13.41 7.93
N PHE A 71 1.15 12.41 7.05
CA PHE A 71 1.09 11.02 7.45
C PHE A 71 1.84 10.10 6.48
N GLN A 72 2.17 8.89 6.94
CA GLN A 72 2.74 7.85 6.10
C GLN A 72 1.95 6.55 6.26
N VAL A 73 2.00 5.70 5.25
CA VAL A 73 1.40 4.37 5.26
C VAL A 73 2.47 3.32 4.98
N ASP A 74 2.52 2.30 5.84
CA ASP A 74 3.45 1.19 5.75
C ASP A 74 2.69 -0.15 5.61
N LEU A 75 3.15 -1.02 4.71
CA LEU A 75 2.74 -2.42 4.64
C LEU A 75 3.88 -3.27 5.17
N LEU A 76 3.75 -3.76 6.40
CA LEU A 76 4.77 -4.54 7.08
C LEU A 76 4.16 -5.53 8.05
N ALA A 77 4.83 -6.67 8.29
CA ALA A 77 4.43 -7.66 9.29
C ALA A 77 2.92 -7.99 9.31
N HIS A 78 2.35 -8.30 8.13
CA HIS A 78 0.93 -8.64 7.93
C HIS A 78 -0.06 -7.55 8.36
N ARG A 79 0.34 -6.29 8.35
CA ARG A 79 -0.55 -5.15 8.58
C ARG A 79 -0.23 -3.98 7.67
N LEU A 80 -1.25 -3.18 7.42
CA LEU A 80 -1.14 -1.80 7.03
C LEU A 80 -1.10 -0.96 8.31
N GLU A 81 -0.17 -0.03 8.39
CA GLU A 81 0.01 0.89 9.50
C GLU A 81 0.02 2.31 8.95
N VAL A 82 -0.79 3.19 9.55
CA VAL A 82 -0.81 4.62 9.29
C VAL A 82 -0.19 5.31 10.50
N LEU A 83 0.78 6.18 10.26
CA LEU A 83 1.41 7.03 11.28
C LEU A 83 1.27 8.49 10.85
N THR A 84 0.65 9.30 11.70
CA THR A 84 0.55 10.75 11.51
C THR A 84 1.72 11.48 12.17
N ALA A 85 2.05 12.68 11.69
CA ALA A 85 3.12 13.51 12.21
C ALA A 85 2.88 14.01 13.64
N ASP A 86 1.62 13.99 14.11
CA ASP A 86 1.26 14.27 15.50
C ASP A 86 1.33 13.03 16.42
N GLY A 87 1.79 11.88 15.89
CA GLY A 87 2.08 10.66 16.65
C GLY A 87 0.92 9.68 16.79
N ARG A 88 -0.24 9.95 16.17
CA ARG A 88 -1.34 8.99 16.15
C ARG A 88 -1.05 7.84 15.19
N THR A 89 -1.57 6.68 15.55
CA THR A 89 -1.39 5.46 14.76
C THR A 89 -2.70 4.73 14.56
N GLY A 90 -2.83 4.09 13.42
CA GLY A 90 -3.95 3.21 13.11
C GLY A 90 -3.48 2.03 12.27
N THR A 91 -4.10 0.87 12.44
CA THR A 91 -3.67 -0.35 11.76
C THR A 91 -4.82 -1.14 11.18
N LEU A 92 -4.57 -1.83 10.07
CA LEU A 92 -5.49 -2.77 9.44
C LEU A 92 -4.74 -4.08 9.12
N PRO A 93 -5.26 -5.27 9.48
CA PRO A 93 -4.58 -6.52 9.15
C PRO A 93 -4.59 -6.79 7.64
N LEU A 94 -3.44 -7.17 7.09
CA LEU A 94 -3.31 -7.66 5.72
C LEU A 94 -3.57 -9.17 5.73
N GLY A 95 -4.76 -9.56 5.26
CA GLY A 95 -5.18 -10.95 5.18
C GLY A 95 -6.28 -11.13 4.14
N PRO A 96 -6.68 -12.38 3.85
CA PRO A 96 -7.66 -12.66 2.82
C PRO A 96 -9.00 -11.98 3.11
N ARG A 97 -9.41 -11.05 2.25
CA ARG A 97 -10.72 -10.39 2.25
C ARG A 97 -11.01 -9.80 0.89
N ALA A 98 -12.27 -9.44 0.64
CA ALA A 98 -12.62 -8.73 -0.58
C ALA A 98 -11.87 -7.40 -0.67
N VAL A 99 -11.43 -7.03 -1.89
CA VAL A 99 -10.73 -5.76 -2.13
C VAL A 99 -11.62 -4.56 -1.81
N ALA A 100 -12.94 -4.69 -2.02
CA ALA A 100 -13.91 -3.67 -1.65
C ALA A 100 -13.94 -3.41 -0.13
N ASP A 101 -13.89 -4.47 0.68
CA ASP A 101 -13.85 -4.35 2.15
C ASP A 101 -12.54 -3.71 2.61
N PHE A 102 -11.42 -4.15 2.04
CA PHE A 102 -10.10 -3.53 2.31
C PHE A 102 -10.11 -2.04 1.98
N HIS A 103 -10.65 -1.66 0.81
CA HIS A 103 -10.79 -0.27 0.40
C HIS A 103 -11.62 0.54 1.40
N ALA A 104 -12.82 0.06 1.76
CA ALA A 104 -13.68 0.74 2.73
C ALA A 104 -13.03 0.88 4.11
N ASP A 105 -12.35 -0.16 4.57
CA ASP A 105 -11.62 -0.16 5.85
C ASP A 105 -10.45 0.83 5.85
N VAL A 106 -9.72 0.97 4.74
CA VAL A 106 -8.64 1.96 4.60
C VAL A 106 -9.21 3.37 4.70
N LEU A 107 -10.31 3.68 4.00
CA LEU A 107 -10.91 5.01 4.07
C LEU A 107 -11.39 5.36 5.48
N ARG A 108 -12.10 4.42 6.12
CA ARG A 108 -12.53 4.58 7.52
C ARG A 108 -11.36 4.76 8.48
N LEU A 109 -10.25 4.07 8.25
CA LEU A 109 -9.03 4.22 9.05
C LEU A 109 -8.42 5.62 8.90
N LEU A 110 -8.33 6.13 7.67
CA LEU A 110 -7.80 7.46 7.38
C LEU A 110 -8.70 8.56 7.96
N ASP A 111 -10.02 8.41 7.85
CA ASP A 111 -10.99 9.33 8.44
C ASP A 111 -10.85 9.40 9.96
N GLY A 112 -10.68 8.24 10.62
CA GLY A 112 -10.47 8.17 12.07
C GLY A 112 -9.15 8.80 12.57
N LEU A 113 -8.25 9.13 11.65
CA LEU A 113 -6.96 9.80 11.92
C LEU A 113 -6.93 11.25 11.41
N ASP A 114 -8.08 11.80 11.00
CA ASP A 114 -8.23 13.14 10.40
C ASP A 114 -7.38 13.36 9.13
N VAL A 115 -7.11 12.28 8.39
CA VAL A 115 -6.38 12.29 7.11
C VAL A 115 -7.21 11.63 5.99
N GLY A 116 -8.53 11.77 6.10
CA GLY A 116 -9.51 11.27 5.13
C GLY A 116 -9.17 11.70 3.71
N THR A 117 -9.06 10.72 2.81
CA THR A 117 -8.58 10.93 1.44
C THR A 117 -9.57 10.39 0.43
N ASP A 118 -10.10 11.27 -0.42
CA ASP A 118 -10.95 10.86 -1.53
C ASP A 118 -10.12 10.18 -2.64
N ILE A 119 -10.42 8.91 -2.92
CA ILE A 119 -9.79 8.14 -3.99
C ILE A 119 -10.84 7.58 -4.94
N TRP A 120 -10.54 7.56 -6.25
CA TRP A 120 -11.44 6.99 -7.25
C TRP A 120 -11.52 5.46 -7.11
N PRO A 121 -12.72 4.86 -6.95
CA PRO A 121 -12.85 3.46 -6.50
C PRO A 121 -12.56 2.42 -7.59
N VAL A 122 -12.57 2.79 -8.88
CA VAL A 122 -12.44 1.81 -10.00
C VAL A 122 -10.97 1.39 -10.20
N PRO A 123 -10.62 0.09 -10.16
CA PRO A 123 -9.31 -0.41 -10.56
C PRO A 123 -9.06 -0.13 -12.05
N VAL A 124 -7.88 0.38 -12.40
CA VAL A 124 -7.58 0.80 -13.79
C VAL A 124 -7.20 -0.39 -14.70
N GLU A 125 -7.06 -1.59 -14.13
CA GLU A 125 -6.50 -2.78 -14.80
C GLU A 125 -7.49 -3.94 -14.98
N ILE A 126 -8.72 -3.84 -14.45
CA ILE A 126 -9.74 -4.90 -14.56
C ILE A 126 -10.68 -4.56 -15.73
N PRO A 127 -10.82 -5.43 -16.76
CA PRO A 127 -11.83 -5.25 -17.80
C PRO A 127 -13.22 -5.24 -17.16
N GLY A 128 -14.05 -4.26 -17.54
CA GLY A 128 -15.45 -4.14 -17.11
C GLY A 128 -16.36 -5.22 -17.68
#